data_AF-A0A1V5XWE5-F1
#
_entry.id   AF-A0A1V5XWE5-F1
#
_cell.length_a   1.000
_cell.length_b   1.000
_cell.length_c   1.000
_cell.angle_alpha   90.00
_cell.angle_beta   90.00
_cell.angle_gamma   90.00
#
_symmetry.space_group_name_H-M   'P 1'
#
loop_
_entity.id
_entity.type
_entity.pdbx_description
1 polymer ?
#
loop_
_entity_poly.entity_id
_entity_poly.type
_entity_poly.pdbx_seq_one_letter_code
_entity_poly.pdbx_strand_id
1 'polypeptide(L)' 'MEESITLTFTEDDKYLLEFSPAAFWMDYARGYRGLPWEDLSEERAAIVAENYSYLLDLLVQARLYRLARKE' A
#
# COMPACT_ATOMS: atom_id res chain seq x y z
N MET A 1 12.11 -10.27 -6.46
CA MET A 1 12.22 -9.09 -5.58
C MET A 1 11.48 -9.40 -4.29
N GLU A 2 11.99 -8.99 -3.14
CA GLU A 2 11.27 -9.14 -1.88
C GLU A 2 10.10 -8.15 -1.81
N GLU A 3 8.99 -8.55 -1.18
CA GLU A 3 7.84 -7.67 -1.02
C GLU A 3 8.15 -6.55 -0.01
N SER A 4 7.95 -5.31 -0.44
CA SER A 4 8.21 -4.13 0.38
C SER A 4 7.13 -3.07 0.20
N ILE A 5 7.05 -2.19 1.20
CA ILE A 5 6.26 -0.97 1.17
C ILE A 5 7.23 0.17 1.47
N THR A 6 7.32 1.13 0.55
CA THR A 6 8.14 2.33 0.71
C THR A 6 7.27 3.49 1.18
N LEU A 7 7.73 4.22 2.19
CA LEU A 7 7.09 5.42 2.71
C LEU A 7 7.95 6.64 2.38
N THR A 8 7.39 7.56 1.59
CA THR A 8 8.04 8.83 1.23
C THR A 8 7.23 10.01 1.75
N PHE A 9 7.90 10.95 2.41
CA PHE A 9 7.29 12.19 2.89
C PHE A 9 7.29 13.23 1.77
N THR A 10 6.18 13.94 1.60
CA THR A 10 6.04 15.03 0.61
C THR A 10 6.05 16.39 1.31
N GLU A 11 6.25 17.47 0.55
CA GLU A 11 6.38 18.83 1.09
C GLU A 11 5.09 19.36 1.74
N ASP A 12 3.91 18.83 1.38
CA ASP A 12 2.59 19.30 1.82
C ASP A 12 1.96 18.43 2.94
N ASP A 13 2.77 17.91 3.87
CA ASP A 13 2.34 17.04 4.98
C ASP A 13 1.69 15.69 4.55
N LYS A 14 1.88 15.27 3.29
CA LYS A 14 1.34 14.00 2.76
C LYS A 14 2.38 12.88 2.72
N TYR A 15 1.90 11.65 2.83
CA TYR A 15 2.70 10.43 2.78
C TYR A 15 2.40 9.68 1.49
N LEU A 16 3.43 9.39 0.69
CA LEU A 16 3.33 8.48 -0.44
C LEU A 16 3.74 7.08 0.02
N LEU A 17 2.84 6.11 -0.15
CA LEU A 17 3.12 4.70 0.06
C LEU A 17 3.17 3.99 -1.28
N GLU A 18 4.28 3.33 -1.56
CA GLU A 18 4.49 2.57 -2.79
C GLU A 18 4.70 1.08 -2.46
N PHE A 19 3.95 0.23 -3.13
CA PHE A 19 3.90 -1.20 -2.85
C PHE A 19 4.63 -1.96 -3.98
N SER A 20 5.68 -2.70 -3.61
CA SER A 20 6.53 -3.41 -4.58
C SER A 20 6.67 -4.90 -4.21
N PRO A 21 6.69 -5.82 -5.19
CA PRO A 21 6.31 -5.59 -6.58
C PRO A 21 4.79 -5.39 -6.73
N ALA A 22 4.35 -4.49 -7.60
CA ALA A 22 2.93 -4.13 -7.76
C ALA A 22 2.04 -5.36 -8.02
N ALA A 23 2.51 -6.30 -8.85
CA ALA A 23 1.81 -7.55 -9.14
C ALA A 23 1.47 -8.38 -7.88
N PHE A 24 2.34 -8.38 -6.86
CA PHE A 24 2.07 -9.07 -5.60
C PHE A 24 0.96 -8.39 -4.79
N TRP A 25 0.98 -7.06 -4.76
CA TRP A 25 0.06 -6.24 -3.95
C TRP A 25 -1.25 -5.90 -4.66
N MET A 26 -1.40 -6.25 -5.94
CA MET A 26 -2.57 -5.90 -6.75
C MET A 26 -3.87 -6.47 -6.19
N ASP A 27 -3.89 -7.74 -5.78
CA ASP A 27 -5.09 -8.35 -5.20
C ASP A 27 -5.48 -7.68 -3.88
N TYR A 28 -4.47 -7.33 -3.07
CA TYR A 28 -4.65 -6.57 -1.84
C TYR A 28 -5.25 -5.19 -2.13
N ALA A 29 -4.66 -4.44 -3.06
CA ALA A 29 -5.08 -3.10 -3.41
C ALA A 29 -6.51 -3.06 -3.97
N ARG A 30 -6.88 -4.02 -4.82
CA ARG A 30 -8.25 -4.18 -5.34
C ARG A 30 -9.28 -4.53 -4.26
N GLY A 31 -8.86 -5.24 -3.21
CA GLY A 31 -9.73 -5.65 -2.09
C GLY A 31 -9.84 -4.61 -0.96
N TYR A 32 -8.84 -3.75 -0.81
CA TYR A 32 -8.79 -2.76 0.26
C TYR A 32 -9.68 -1.55 -0.04
N ARG A 33 -10.76 -1.37 0.73
CA ARG A 33 -11.72 -0.27 0.59
C ARG A 33 -11.50 0.90 1.57
N GLY A 34 -10.44 0.84 2.39
CA GLY A 34 -10.20 1.82 3.44
C GLY A 34 -9.78 3.20 2.91
N LEU A 35 -9.11 3.26 1.75
CA LEU A 35 -8.66 4.51 1.13
C LEU A 35 -8.58 4.36 -0.42
N PRO A 36 -8.70 5.47 -1.18
CA PRO A 36 -8.55 5.46 -2.64
C PRO A 36 -7.07 5.35 -3.05
N TRP A 37 -6.78 4.43 -3.97
CA TRP A 37 -5.45 4.30 -4.58
C TRP A 37 -5.29 5.34 -5.69
N GLU A 38 -4.14 6.01 -5.73
CA GLU A 38 -3.85 7.04 -6.74
C GLU A 38 -3.36 6.42 -8.07
N ASP A 39 -2.62 5.32 -7.98
CA ASP A 39 -2.09 4.61 -9.15
C ASP A 39 -2.21 3.11 -8.91
N LEU A 40 -3.06 2.45 -9.70
CA LEU A 40 -3.34 1.02 -9.64
C LEU A 40 -3.24 0.40 -11.03
N SER A 41 -2.06 -0.10 -11.36
CA SER A 41 -1.69 -0.73 -12.63
C SER A 41 -0.79 -1.94 -12.39
N GLU A 42 -0.57 -2.78 -13.42
CA GLU A 42 0.36 -3.92 -13.30
C GLU A 42 1.77 -3.50 -12.87
N GLU A 43 2.14 -2.25 -13.14
CA GLU A 43 3.45 -1.68 -12.85
C GLU A 43 3.51 -0.95 -11.50
N ARG A 44 2.39 -0.39 -11.01
CA ARG A 44 2.38 0.45 -9.81
C ARG A 44 1.12 0.28 -8.96
N ALA A 45 1.31 0.17 -7.66
CA ALA A 45 0.26 0.21 -6.65
C ALA A 45 0.68 1.22 -5.57
N ALA A 46 0.05 2.40 -5.56
CA ALA A 46 0.43 3.49 -4.68
C ALA A 46 -0.76 4.31 -4.17
N ILE A 47 -0.57 4.90 -2.98
CA ILE A 47 -1.56 5.77 -2.35
C ILE A 47 -0.89 6.98 -1.69
N VAL A 48 -1.55 8.13 -1.77
CA VAL A 48 -1.22 9.32 -0.98
C VAL A 48 -2.16 9.39 0.22
N ALA A 49 -1.60 9.39 1.42
CA ALA A 49 -2.35 9.55 2.66
C ALA A 49 -2.06 10.92 3.28
N GLU A 50 -3.10 11.56 3.80
CA GLU A 50 -3.00 12.83 4.55
C GLU A 50 -3.15 12.62 6.06
N ASN A 51 -3.61 11.43 6.49
CA ASN A 51 -3.91 11.13 7.89
C ASN A 51 -3.25 9.83 8.38
N TYR A 52 -2.54 9.92 9.51
CA TYR A 52 -1.81 8.82 10.14
C TYR A 52 -2.68 7.64 10.59
N SER A 53 -3.93 7.86 11.00
CA SER A 53 -4.77 6.79 11.56
C SER A 53 -5.13 5.73 10.52
N TYR A 54 -5.43 6.15 9.29
CA TYR A 54 -5.71 5.23 8.17
C TYR A 54 -4.47 4.54 7.62
N LEU A 55 -3.29 5.16 7.79
CA LEU A 55 -2.01 4.59 7.39
C LEU A 55 -1.66 3.34 8.23
N LEU A 56 -1.94 3.38 9.54
CA LEU A 56 -1.71 2.23 10.42
C LEU A 56 -2.58 1.03 10.04
N ASP A 57 -3.87 1.25 9.76
CA ASP A 57 -4.76 0.16 9.33
C ASP A 57 -4.27 -0.45 8.00
N LEU A 58 -3.94 0.39 7.01
CA LEU A 58 -3.39 -0.07 5.73
C LEU A 58 -2.13 -0.93 5.91
N LEU A 59 -1.19 -0.54 6.77
CA LEU A 59 0.02 -1.32 7.01
C LEU A 59 -0.26 -2.64 7.74
N VAL A 60 -1.21 -2.65 8.67
CA VAL A 60 -1.65 -3.87 9.37
C VAL A 60 -2.29 -4.84 8.38
N GLN A 61 -3.24 -4.38 7.56
CA GLN A 61 -3.91 -5.22 6.56
C GLN A 61 -2.91 -5.74 5.52
N ALA A 62 -1.97 -4.91 5.06
CA ALA A 62 -0.92 -5.32 4.14
C ALA A 62 -0.03 -6.43 4.75
N ARG A 63 0.31 -6.34 6.04
CA ARG A 63 1.06 -7.40 6.74
C ARG A 63 0.26 -8.69 6.81
N LEU A 64 -1.02 -8.63 7.15
CA LEU A 64 -1.90 -9.81 7.21
C LEU A 64 -2.00 -10.48 5.83
N TYR A 65 -2.19 -9.70 4.78
CA TYR A 65 -2.20 -10.19 3.41
C TYR A 65 -0.90 -10.91 3.03
N ARG A 66 0.27 -10.35 3.39
CA ARG A 66 1.57 -10.99 3.14
C ARG A 66 1.70 -12.32 3.87
N LEU A 67 1.28 -12.39 5.13
CA LEU A 67 1.37 -13.61 5.95
C LEU A 67 0.49 -14.73 5.38
N ALA A 68 -0.74 -14.42 4.97
CA ALA A 68 -1.69 -15.40 4.43
C ALA A 68 -1.24 -16.06 3.10
N ARG A 69 -0.24 -15.49 2.41
CA ARG A 69 0.32 -16.05 1.17
C ARG A 69 1.67 -16.74 1.37
N LYS A 70 2.20 -16.73 2.59
CA LYS A 70 3.40 -17.49 2.97
C LYS A 70 3.07 -18.89 3.52
N GLU A 71 1.81 -19.12 3.87
CA GLU A 71 1.22 -20.42 4.25
C GLU A 71 0.66 -21.13 3.01
#